data_AF-A0A2T6SKX4-F1
#
_entry.id   AF-A0A2T6SKX4-F1
#
_cell.length_a   1.000
_cell.length_b   1.000
_cell.length_c   1.000
_cell.angle_alpha   90.00
_cell.angle_beta   90.00
_cell.angle_gamma   90.00
#
_symmetry.space_group_name_H-M   'P 1'
#
loop_
_entity.id
_entity.type
_entity.pdbx_description
1 polymer ?
#
loop_
_entity_poly.entity_id
_entity_poly.type
_entity_poly.pdbx_seq_one_letter_code
_entity_poly.pdbx_strand_id
1 'polypeptide(L)'
;MKRFVLFLLFICVCVCVQAYAEQDYFFRDFKSIDLPKKLHLDKKLSQTIQPCAQLNASEHYTATGVREPDACTKSFKKSAMVSYDLALGYLVSQNKPYGL
;
A
#
# COMPACT_ATOMS: atom_id res chain seq x y z
N MET A 1 30.95 -14.52 36.80
CA MET A 1 30.86 -14.83 35.35
C MET A 1 29.43 -15.18 34.90
N LYS A 2 28.67 -16.02 35.62
CA LYS A 2 27.28 -16.40 35.24
C LYS A 2 26.29 -15.22 35.07
N ARG A 3 26.43 -14.14 35.85
CA ARG A 3 25.55 -12.95 35.78
C ARG A 3 25.74 -12.11 34.51
N PHE A 4 26.96 -12.02 33.98
CA PHE A 4 27.25 -11.27 32.75
C PHE A 4 26.72 -11.99 31.49
N VAL A 5 26.77 -13.32 31.49
CA VAL A 5 26.22 -14.14 30.38
C VAL A 5 24.70 -13.98 30.28
N LEU A 6 24.00 -13.94 31.42
CA LEU A 6 22.55 -13.69 31.46
C LEU A 6 22.18 -12.30 30.92
N PHE A 7 22.99 -11.29 31.23
CA PHE A 7 22.76 -9.92 30.75
C PHE A 7 22.96 -9.80 29.23
N LEU A 8 23.99 -10.46 28.69
CA LEU A 8 24.24 -10.51 27.24
C LEU A 8 23.14 -11.26 26.48
N LEU A 9 22.60 -12.34 27.05
CA LEU A 9 21.45 -13.05 26.47
C LEU A 9 20.20 -12.16 26.43
N PHE A 10 19.95 -11.37 27.48
CA PHE A 10 18.80 -10.47 27.54
C PHE A 10 18.89 -9.34 26.51
N ILE A 11 20.09 -8.76 26.32
CA ILE A 11 20.34 -7.74 25.30
C ILE A 11 20.19 -8.32 23.89
N CYS A 12 20.68 -9.54 23.65
CA CYS A 12 20.55 -10.22 22.37
C CYS A 12 19.08 -10.47 22.01
N VAL A 13 18.25 -10.92 22.97
CA VAL A 13 16.80 -11.11 22.74
C VAL A 13 16.10 -9.79 22.44
N CYS A 14 16.40 -8.70 23.17
CA CYS A 14 15.80 -7.39 22.91
C CYS A 14 16.19 -6.81 21.54
N VAL A 15 17.45 -6.94 21.13
CA VAL A 15 17.93 -6.43 19.83
C VAL A 15 17.37 -7.26 18.68
N CYS A 16 17.25 -8.58 18.84
CA CYS A 16 16.62 -9.44 17.84
C CYS A 16 15.14 -9.11 17.67
N VAL A 17 14.38 -8.93 18.76
CA VAL A 17 12.93 -8.61 18.69
C VAL A 17 12.68 -7.24 18.03
N GLN A 18 13.53 -6.25 18.28
CA GLN A 18 13.43 -4.94 17.62
C GLN A 18 13.78 -4.99 16.12
N ALA A 19 14.73 -5.84 15.72
CA ALA A 19 15.08 -6.03 14.30
C ALA A 19 13.97 -6.75 13.49
N TYR A 20 13.15 -7.60 14.13
CA TYR A 20 11.99 -8.23 13.48
C TYR A 20 10.79 -7.29 13.33
N ALA A 21 10.73 -6.18 14.06
CA ALA A 21 9.57 -5.28 14.07
C ALA A 21 9.60 -4.20 12.96
N GLU A 22 10.73 -3.96 12.30
CA GLU A 22 10.87 -2.85 11.33
C GLU A 22 10.89 -3.25 9.86
N GLN A 23 10.71 -4.53 9.54
CA GLN A 23 10.45 -4.96 8.16
C GLN A 23 9.02 -5.47 8.03
N ASP A 24 8.06 -4.58 8.27
CA ASP A 24 6.70 -4.73 7.75
C ASP A 24 6.79 -4.79 6.23
N TYR A 25 6.89 -6.00 5.70
CA TYR A 25 6.69 -6.32 4.29
C TYR A 25 5.24 -5.99 3.92
N PHE A 26 4.94 -4.70 3.78
CA PHE A 26 3.62 -4.11 3.55
C PHE A 26 2.88 -4.73 2.36
N PHE A 27 3.63 -5.31 1.41
CA PHE A 27 3.10 -5.95 0.21
C PHE A 27 2.89 -7.47 0.30
N ARG A 28 3.22 -8.12 1.43
CA ARG A 28 2.97 -9.57 1.57
C ARG A 28 1.61 -9.88 2.18
N ASP A 29 1.07 -9.01 3.03
CA ASP A 29 -0.17 -9.30 3.75
C ASP A 29 -1.33 -8.39 3.33
N PHE A 30 -1.83 -8.63 2.11
CA PHE A 30 -3.08 -8.05 1.63
C PHE A 30 -4.31 -8.47 2.46
N LYS A 31 -4.14 -9.29 3.50
CA LYS A 31 -5.21 -9.76 4.40
C LYS A 31 -5.17 -9.11 5.78
N SER A 32 -4.23 -8.19 6.04
CA SER A 32 -4.12 -7.55 7.34
C SER A 32 -5.37 -6.73 7.71
N ILE A 33 -5.78 -6.82 8.98
CA ILE A 33 -6.92 -6.07 9.53
C ILE A 33 -6.67 -4.55 9.56
N ASP A 34 -5.41 -4.12 9.64
CA ASP A 34 -5.04 -2.70 9.69
C ASP A 34 -4.95 -2.03 8.30
N LEU A 35 -5.15 -2.81 7.23
CA LEU A 35 -5.05 -2.38 5.85
C LEU A 35 -5.96 -1.17 5.52
N PRO A 36 -7.21 -1.07 6.01
CA PRO A 36 -8.04 0.11 5.75
C PRO A 36 -7.43 1.42 6.25
N LYS A 37 -6.76 1.38 7.41
CA LYS A 37 -6.10 2.56 8.01
C LYS A 37 -4.83 2.92 7.24
N LYS A 38 -4.02 1.90 6.92
CA LYS A 38 -2.77 2.05 6.15
C LYS A 38 -3.01 2.57 4.73
N LEU A 39 -4.11 2.17 4.09
CA LEU A 39 -4.51 2.65 2.77
C LEU A 39 -5.35 3.93 2.80
N HIS A 40 -5.64 4.50 3.97
CA HIS A 40 -6.48 5.70 4.12
C HIS A 40 -7.82 5.60 3.37
N LEU A 41 -8.52 4.47 3.53
CA LEU A 41 -9.73 4.18 2.76
C LEU A 41 -10.88 5.15 3.04
N ASP A 42 -10.94 5.71 4.25
CA ASP A 42 -11.85 6.78 4.64
C ASP A 42 -11.74 8.00 3.71
N LYS A 43 -10.50 8.42 3.40
CA LYS A 43 -10.22 9.52 2.46
C LYS A 43 -10.45 9.14 1.00
N LYS A 44 -10.47 7.84 0.68
CA LYS A 44 -10.68 7.34 -0.68
C LYS A 44 -12.16 7.20 -1.01
N LEU A 45 -13.00 6.86 -0.03
CA LEU A 45 -14.46 6.84 -0.16
C LEU A 45 -15.05 8.20 -0.57
N SER A 46 -14.43 9.30 -0.15
CA SER A 46 -14.87 10.64 -0.52
C SER A 46 -14.34 11.12 -1.88
N GLN A 47 -13.53 10.32 -2.58
CA GLN A 47 -12.98 10.72 -3.88
C GLN A 47 -13.97 10.43 -4.99
N THR A 48 -14.24 11.45 -5.80
CA THR A 48 -14.97 11.29 -7.05
C THR A 48 -14.10 10.56 -8.06
N ILE A 49 -14.55 9.40 -8.53
CA ILE A 49 -13.93 8.70 -9.65
C ILE A 49 -14.14 9.51 -10.92
N GLN A 50 -13.03 9.90 -11.55
CA GLN A 50 -13.05 10.60 -12.82
C GLN A 50 -12.92 9.58 -13.95
N PRO A 51 -13.94 9.46 -14.83
CA PRO A 51 -13.87 8.55 -15.96
C PRO A 51 -12.88 9.09 -17.01
N CYS A 52 -12.07 8.20 -17.57
CA CYS A 52 -11.28 8.49 -18.76
C CYS A 52 -11.97 7.81 -19.95
N ALA A 53 -12.37 8.59 -20.95
CA ALA A 53 -13.13 8.09 -22.10
C ALA A 53 -12.31 7.13 -22.98
N GLN A 54 -11.00 7.38 -23.09
CA GLN A 54 -10.09 6.57 -23.88
C GLN A 54 -8.69 6.58 -23.27
N LEU A 55 -8.14 5.39 -23.07
CA LEU A 55 -6.74 5.22 -22.70
C LEU A 55 -5.87 5.28 -23.96
N ASN A 56 -4.89 6.16 -23.95
CA ASN A 56 -3.92 6.24 -25.04
C ASN A 56 -2.70 5.38 -24.69
N ALA A 57 -2.26 4.57 -25.64
CA ALA A 57 -0.97 3.92 -25.52
C ALA A 57 0.11 5.00 -25.64
N SER A 58 0.80 5.30 -24.54
CA SER A 58 1.99 6.16 -24.57
C SER A 58 3.02 5.55 -25.51
N GLU A 59 3.61 6.37 -26.38
CA GLU A 59 4.81 5.99 -27.12
C GLU A 59 5.89 5.49 -26.14
N HIS A 60 6.70 4.54 -26.60
CA HIS A 60 7.62 3.80 -25.74
C HIS A 60 8.62 4.73 -25.03
N TYR A 61 9.05 5.83 -25.66
CA TYR A 61 10.00 6.80 -25.12
C TYR A 61 9.73 8.20 -25.68
N THR A 62 9.83 9.24 -24.85
CA THR A 62 9.99 10.63 -25.33
C THR A 62 11.44 10.87 -25.77
N ALA A 63 11.73 11.98 -26.45
CA ALA A 63 13.10 12.34 -26.85
C ALA A 63 14.09 12.43 -25.65
N THR A 64 13.58 12.61 -24.43
CA THR A 64 14.35 12.64 -23.17
C THR A 64 14.32 11.31 -22.42
N GLY A 65 13.64 10.28 -22.95
CA GLY A 65 13.49 8.96 -22.32
C GLY A 65 12.46 8.91 -21.18
N VAL A 66 11.80 10.03 -20.85
CA VAL A 66 10.80 10.09 -19.78
C VAL A 66 9.46 9.58 -20.30
N ARG A 67 8.88 8.57 -19.66
CA ARG A 67 7.54 8.06 -19.97
C ARG A 67 6.53 8.79 -19.09
N GLU A 68 5.88 9.81 -19.64
CA GLU A 68 4.87 10.55 -18.90
C GLU A 68 3.47 10.30 -19.49
N PRO A 69 2.57 9.62 -18.76
CA PRO A 69 1.21 9.41 -19.25
C PRO A 69 0.48 10.76 -19.40
N ASP A 70 -0.41 10.83 -20.38
CA ASP A 70 -1.30 11.98 -20.55
C ASP A 70 -2.22 12.16 -19.33
N ALA A 71 -2.86 13.33 -19.24
CA ALA A 71 -3.71 13.68 -18.10
C ALA A 71 -4.88 12.70 -17.88
N CYS A 72 -5.48 12.18 -18.96
CA CYS A 72 -6.58 11.22 -18.88
C CYS A 72 -6.08 9.89 -18.31
N THR A 73 -4.96 9.38 -18.84
CA THR A 73 -4.33 8.15 -18.36
C THR A 73 -3.87 8.27 -16.90
N LYS A 74 -3.34 9.43 -16.49
CA LYS A 74 -3.01 9.72 -15.08
C LYS A 74 -4.25 9.67 -14.19
N SER A 75 -5.34 10.31 -14.62
CA SER A 75 -6.61 10.31 -13.90
C SER A 75 -7.19 8.90 -13.75
N PHE A 76 -7.22 8.13 -14.84
CA PHE A 76 -7.66 6.74 -14.83
C PHE A 76 -6.82 5.89 -13.87
N LYS A 77 -5.49 6.00 -13.93
CA LYS A 77 -4.60 5.26 -13.02
C LYS A 77 -4.94 5.57 -11.55
N LYS A 78 -5.18 6.83 -11.22
CA LYS A 78 -5.58 7.24 -9.87
C LYS A 78 -6.91 6.60 -9.46
N SER A 79 -7.93 6.68 -10.31
CA SER A 79 -9.24 6.05 -10.07
C SER A 79 -9.14 4.53 -9.91
N ALA A 80 -8.34 3.86 -10.74
CA ALA A 80 -8.10 2.43 -10.67
C ALA A 80 -7.40 2.02 -9.37
N MET A 81 -6.40 2.79 -8.93
CA MET A 81 -5.74 2.56 -7.63
C MET A 81 -6.71 2.71 -6.46
N VAL A 82 -7.54 3.77 -6.46
CA VAL A 82 -8.59 3.96 -5.45
C VAL A 82 -9.52 2.75 -5.39
N SER A 83 -10.00 2.29 -6.56
CA SER A 83 -10.90 1.14 -6.65
C SER A 83 -10.26 -0.15 -6.14
N TYR A 84 -8.99 -0.39 -6.48
CA TYR A 84 -8.23 -1.54 -6.00
C TYR A 84 -8.06 -1.52 -4.48
N ASP A 85 -7.71 -0.37 -3.92
CA ASP A 85 -7.51 -0.22 -2.48
C ASP A 85 -8.81 -0.42 -1.69
N LEU A 86 -9.93 0.09 -2.20
CA LEU A 86 -11.25 -0.15 -1.64
C LEU A 86 -11.62 -1.64 -1.70
N ALA A 87 -11.39 -2.31 -2.83
CA ALA A 87 -11.64 -3.75 -2.96
C ALA A 87 -10.81 -4.59 -1.96
N LEU A 88 -9.54 -4.24 -1.74
CA LEU A 88 -8.73 -4.87 -0.70
C LEU A 88 -9.29 -4.59 0.71
N GLY A 89 -9.72 -3.35 0.96
CA GLY A 89 -10.41 -2.99 2.20
C GLY A 89 -11.67 -3.82 2.46
N TYR A 90 -12.48 -4.02 1.42
CA TYR A 90 -13.66 -4.87 1.50
C TYR A 90 -13.31 -6.33 1.79
N LEU A 91 -12.29 -6.87 1.10
CA LEU A 91 -11.83 -8.25 1.30
C LEU A 91 -11.51 -8.55 2.77
N VAL A 92 -10.81 -7.63 3.45
CA VAL A 92 -10.32 -7.85 4.83
C VAL A 92 -11.33 -7.46 5.91
N SER A 93 -12.17 -6.46 5.65
CA SER A 93 -13.07 -5.91 6.69
C SER A 93 -14.54 -6.28 6.48
N GLN A 94 -14.92 -6.75 5.29
CA GLN A 94 -16.32 -6.95 4.87
C GLN A 94 -17.18 -5.68 4.99
N ASN A 95 -16.55 -4.50 5.06
CA ASN A 95 -17.25 -3.23 5.24
C ASN A 95 -17.85 -2.77 3.91
N LYS A 96 -19.18 -2.84 3.81
CA LYS A 96 -19.95 -2.58 2.58
C LYS A 96 -19.58 -1.31 1.81
N PRO A 97 -19.33 -0.14 2.43
CA PRO A 97 -18.93 1.06 1.71
C PRO A 97 -17.69 0.88 0.84
N TYR A 98 -16.77 -0.02 1.19
CA TYR A 98 -15.57 -0.29 0.38
C TYR A 98 -15.83 -1.20 -0.82
N GLY A 99 -16.98 -1.88 -0.88
CA GLY A 99 -17.33 -2.83 -1.94
C GLY A 99 -18.47 -2.37 -2.85
N LEU A 100 -18.90 -1.11 -2.72
CA LEU A 100 -19.99 -0.49 -3.49
C LEU A 100 -19.45 0.33 -4.67
#